data_AF-A8LKG8-F1
#
_entry.id   AF-A8LKG8-F1
#
_cell.length_a   1.000
_cell.length_b   1.000
_cell.length_c   1.000
_cell.angle_alpha   90.00
_cell.angle_beta   90.00
_cell.angle_gamma   90.00
#
_symmetry.space_group_name_H-M   'P 1'
#
loop_
_entity.id
_entity.type
_entity.pdbx_description
1 polymer ?
#
loop_
_entity_poly.entity_id
_entity_poly.type
_entity_poly.pdbx_seq_one_letter_code
_entity_poly.pdbx_strand_id
1 'polypeptide(L)'
;MFWTYLRWTLKLTLLVLIGGLLHYVLPQHDVVRIVDAYERRIDFTDNNRIFWAQPDSGAPVADNRDVRFIDAVRPNGKQIVYRNEDTNWSWPFYFKFDSSDLNAAAKDLVSTAEEPTWVIIRHYGWRSNFFSIFPNAVHLTVTDTPDPRIIPWFNIAFFLVLALIGLRIWRWWVNFHEDRIEPLVDDVVIAMHRAEDKADRTGGRIARWWDRVRGRA
;
A
#
# COMPACT_ATOMS: atom_id res chain seq x y z
N MET A 1 10.10 -28.64 -5.70
CA MET A 1 9.44 -27.80 -6.74
C MET A 1 8.24 -27.04 -6.18
N PHE A 2 7.22 -27.73 -5.61
CA PHE A 2 6.03 -27.12 -5.00
C PHE A 2 6.35 -26.00 -3.98
N TRP A 3 7.25 -26.26 -3.03
CA TRP A 3 7.61 -25.32 -1.97
C TRP A 3 8.26 -24.02 -2.49
N THR A 4 9.01 -24.12 -3.59
CA THR A 4 9.60 -22.95 -4.25
C THR A 4 8.50 -22.07 -4.85
N TYR A 5 7.55 -22.68 -5.58
CA TYR A 5 6.42 -21.94 -6.15
C TYR A 5 5.55 -21.31 -5.06
N LEU A 6 5.22 -22.05 -3.99
CA LEU A 6 4.41 -21.51 -2.89
C LEU A 6 5.06 -20.26 -2.25
N ARG A 7 6.37 -20.32 -1.96
CA ARG A 7 7.11 -19.18 -1.41
C ARG A 7 7.08 -17.96 -2.33
N TRP A 8 7.24 -18.15 -3.63
CA TRP A 8 7.19 -17.06 -4.60
C TRP A 8 5.79 -16.51 -4.76
N THR A 9 4.78 -17.37 -4.84
CA THR A 9 3.37 -16.97 -4.91
C THR A 9 3.00 -16.10 -3.70
N LEU A 10 3.34 -16.52 -2.48
CA LEU A 10 3.06 -15.73 -1.28
C LEU A 10 3.74 -14.35 -1.30
N LYS A 11 5.02 -14.29 -1.72
CA LYS A 11 5.76 -13.02 -1.85
C LYS A 11 5.14 -12.10 -2.90
N LEU A 12 4.78 -12.64 -4.06
CA LEU A 12 4.15 -11.89 -5.14
C LEU A 12 2.76 -11.39 -4.75
N THR A 13 1.95 -12.25 -4.11
CA THR A 13 0.64 -11.84 -3.60
C THR A 13 0.79 -10.71 -2.59
N LEU A 14 1.70 -10.82 -1.63
CA LEU A 14 1.95 -9.74 -0.66
C LEU A 14 2.40 -8.45 -1.35
N LEU A 15 3.30 -8.54 -2.34
CA LEU A 15 3.76 -7.39 -3.10
C LEU A 15 2.61 -6.71 -3.85
N VAL A 16 1.73 -7.49 -4.49
CA VAL A 16 0.55 -6.97 -5.19
C VAL A 16 -0.43 -6.32 -4.21
N LEU A 17 -0.65 -6.90 -3.04
CA LEU A 17 -1.51 -6.32 -2.02
C LEU A 17 -0.97 -4.98 -1.50
N ILE A 18 0.33 -4.90 -1.21
CA ILE A 18 0.98 -3.66 -0.77
C ILE A 18 0.97 -2.62 -1.90
N GLY A 19 1.32 -3.02 -3.12
CA GLY A 19 1.28 -2.13 -4.29
C GLY A 19 -0.12 -1.60 -4.59
N GLY A 20 -1.14 -2.46 -4.48
CA GLY A 20 -2.54 -2.10 -4.61
C GLY A 20 -3.00 -1.14 -3.51
N LEU A 21 -2.63 -1.40 -2.26
CA LEU A 21 -2.91 -0.50 -1.14
C LEU A 21 -2.25 0.87 -1.37
N LEU A 22 -0.97 0.91 -1.73
CA LEU A 22 -0.25 2.15 -2.05
C LEU A 22 -0.92 2.90 -3.21
N HIS A 23 -1.31 2.19 -4.27
CA HIS A 23 -2.02 2.78 -5.40
C HIS A 23 -3.38 3.35 -4.99
N TYR A 24 -4.09 2.69 -4.07
CA TYR A 24 -5.37 3.18 -3.54
C TYR A 24 -5.19 4.42 -2.68
N VAL A 25 -4.17 4.49 -1.82
CA VAL A 25 -4.03 5.58 -0.84
C VAL A 25 -3.26 6.79 -1.37
N LEU A 26 -2.32 6.60 -2.30
CA LEU A 26 -1.47 7.68 -2.79
C LEU A 26 -2.24 8.63 -3.71
N PRO A 27 -1.87 9.91 -3.74
CA PRO A 27 -2.61 10.89 -4.51
C PRO A 27 -2.43 10.64 -6.01
N GLN A 28 -3.55 10.70 -6.70
CA GLN A 28 -3.68 10.60 -8.14
C GLN A 28 -4.27 11.91 -8.67
N HIS A 29 -4.07 12.17 -9.96
CA HIS A 29 -4.61 13.37 -10.59
C HIS A 29 -5.41 12.96 -11.81
N ASP A 30 -6.61 13.50 -11.91
CA ASP A 30 -7.46 13.37 -13.08
C ASP A 30 -7.77 14.75 -13.64
N VAL A 31 -7.68 14.90 -14.96
CA VAL A 31 -8.11 16.12 -15.64
C VAL A 31 -9.53 15.89 -16.11
N VAL A 32 -10.44 16.75 -15.70
CA VAL A 32 -11.87 16.62 -15.98
C VAL A 32 -12.52 17.99 -16.14
N ARG A 33 -13.69 17.99 -16.76
CA ARG A 33 -14.65 19.08 -16.67
C ARG A 33 -15.70 18.72 -15.63
N ILE A 34 -16.00 19.64 -14.72
CA ILE A 34 -17.03 19.44 -13.70
C ILE A 34 -18.41 19.71 -14.32
N VAL A 35 -19.34 18.80 -14.07
CA VAL A 35 -20.73 18.86 -14.57
C VAL A 35 -21.68 19.26 -13.45
N ASP A 36 -21.49 18.72 -12.25
CA ASP A 36 -22.31 19.04 -11.10
C ASP A 36 -21.54 18.78 -9.80
N ALA A 37 -21.97 19.42 -8.72
CA ALA A 37 -21.51 19.17 -7.38
C ALA A 37 -22.69 19.25 -6.41
N TYR A 38 -23.02 18.14 -5.76
CA TYR A 38 -24.25 18.00 -4.98
C TYR A 38 -24.02 17.22 -3.68
N GLU A 39 -25.04 17.21 -2.84
CA GLU A 39 -25.09 16.44 -1.60
C GLU A 39 -26.12 15.33 -1.75
N ARG A 40 -25.78 14.12 -1.31
CA ARG A 40 -26.66 12.97 -1.33
C ARG A 40 -26.53 12.19 -0.04
N ARG A 41 -27.66 11.86 0.57
CA ARG A 41 -27.72 10.93 1.69
C ARG A 41 -27.34 9.52 1.22
N ILE A 42 -26.33 8.95 1.86
CA ILE A 42 -25.88 7.58 1.64
C ILE A 42 -26.23 6.76 2.88
N ASP A 43 -26.91 5.63 2.66
CA ASP A 43 -27.11 4.60 3.66
C ASP A 43 -25.95 3.60 3.58
N PHE A 44 -25.19 3.50 4.66
CA PHE A 44 -24.03 2.64 4.75
C PHE A 44 -24.45 1.25 5.25
N THR A 45 -24.05 0.23 4.50
CA THR A 45 -24.12 -1.16 4.95
C THR A 45 -22.74 -1.62 5.42
N ASP A 46 -22.70 -2.67 6.24
CA ASP A 46 -21.44 -3.24 6.75
C ASP A 46 -20.44 -3.58 5.64
N ASN A 47 -20.94 -3.98 4.46
CA ASN A 47 -20.11 -4.38 3.33
C ASN A 47 -19.48 -3.20 2.57
N ASN A 48 -20.13 -2.03 2.56
CA ASN A 48 -19.63 -0.87 1.81
C ASN A 48 -18.79 0.06 2.69
N ARG A 49 -18.99 0.07 4.02
CA ARG A 49 -18.33 0.98 4.99
C ARG A 49 -16.81 1.05 4.87
N ILE A 50 -16.16 -0.06 4.52
CA ILE A 50 -14.70 -0.12 4.37
C ILE A 50 -14.13 0.83 3.32
N PHE A 51 -14.96 1.29 2.37
CA PHE A 51 -14.55 2.20 1.31
C PHE A 51 -14.92 3.67 1.58
N TRP A 52 -15.65 3.97 2.66
CA TRP A 52 -16.12 5.31 3.00
C TRP A 52 -15.30 5.93 4.13
N ALA A 53 -15.22 7.27 4.20
CA ALA A 53 -14.51 7.93 5.29
C ALA A 53 -15.19 7.63 6.64
N GLN A 54 -14.49 7.69 7.76
CA GLN A 54 -15.16 7.64 9.07
C GLN A 54 -15.96 8.93 9.31
N PRO A 55 -16.96 8.93 10.20
CA PRO A 55 -17.61 10.17 10.65
C PRO A 55 -16.60 11.15 11.23
N ASP A 56 -16.94 12.44 11.24
CA ASP A 56 -16.13 13.47 11.90
C ASP A 56 -15.86 13.12 13.36
N SER A 57 -14.70 13.52 13.88
CA SER A 57 -14.32 13.23 15.26
C SER A 57 -15.36 13.81 16.23
N GLY A 58 -16.10 12.94 16.91
CA GLY A 58 -17.17 13.31 17.87
C GLY A 58 -18.59 13.16 17.34
N ALA A 59 -18.79 12.88 16.05
CA ALA A 59 -20.10 12.53 15.51
C ALA A 59 -20.40 11.05 15.75
N PRO A 60 -21.65 10.68 16.12
CA PRO A 60 -22.04 9.28 16.22
C PRO A 60 -21.85 8.58 14.86
N VAL A 61 -21.43 7.33 14.90
CA VAL A 61 -21.42 6.45 13.74
C VAL A 61 -22.87 6.23 13.32
N ALA A 62 -23.33 7.03 12.37
CA ALA A 62 -24.67 6.93 11.82
C ALA A 62 -24.68 5.93 10.66
N ASP A 63 -25.76 5.15 10.58
CA ASP A 63 -26.01 4.24 9.45
C ASP A 63 -26.25 5.01 8.15
N ASN A 64 -26.48 6.32 8.23
CA ASN A 64 -26.59 7.19 7.08
C ASN A 64 -26.10 8.61 7.32
N ARG A 65 -25.50 9.21 6.27
CA ARG A 65 -25.05 10.61 6.30
C ARG A 65 -25.10 11.24 4.92
N ASP A 66 -25.10 12.57 4.90
CA ASP A 66 -24.99 13.33 3.67
C ASP A 66 -23.54 13.35 3.21
N VAL A 67 -23.31 12.91 1.99
CA VAL A 67 -22.01 12.88 1.34
C VAL A 67 -22.04 13.81 0.14
N ARG A 68 -20.99 14.62 0.00
CA ARG A 68 -20.81 15.50 -1.16
C ARG A 68 -20.22 14.70 -2.31
N PHE A 69 -20.71 14.97 -3.51
CA PHE A 69 -20.25 14.36 -4.75
C PHE A 69 -19.93 15.44 -5.79
N ILE A 70 -18.95 15.12 -6.64
CA ILE A 70 -18.57 15.93 -7.80
C ILE A 70 -18.69 15.03 -9.02
N ASP A 71 -19.62 15.34 -9.90
CA ASP A 71 -19.83 14.68 -11.17
C ASP A 71 -18.99 15.37 -12.25
N ALA A 72 -18.28 14.57 -13.03
CA ALA A 72 -17.27 15.07 -13.94
C ALA A 72 -17.13 14.23 -15.20
N VAL A 73 -16.58 14.83 -16.25
CA VAL A 73 -16.33 14.20 -17.54
C VAL A 73 -14.88 14.38 -17.93
N ARG A 74 -14.21 13.28 -18.23
CA ARG A 74 -12.81 13.26 -18.71
C ARG A 74 -12.73 13.79 -20.15
N PRO A 75 -11.55 14.24 -20.63
CA PRO A 75 -11.35 14.67 -22.02
C PRO A 75 -11.81 13.67 -23.08
N ASN A 76 -11.78 12.37 -22.76
CA ASN A 76 -12.25 11.30 -23.63
C ASN A 76 -13.79 11.06 -23.57
N GLY A 77 -14.55 11.94 -22.93
CA GLY A 77 -16.01 11.85 -22.77
C GLY A 77 -16.48 10.87 -21.70
N LYS A 78 -15.59 10.14 -21.02
CA LYS A 78 -15.98 9.19 -19.96
C LYS A 78 -16.36 9.92 -18.69
N GLN A 79 -17.50 9.54 -18.12
CA GLN A 79 -17.98 10.07 -16.84
C GLN A 79 -17.18 9.48 -15.68
N ILE A 80 -16.99 10.30 -14.65
CA ILE A 80 -16.45 9.90 -13.36
C ILE A 80 -17.14 10.71 -12.27
N VAL A 81 -17.31 10.08 -11.11
CA VAL A 81 -17.91 10.69 -9.93
C VAL A 81 -16.92 10.56 -8.80
N TYR A 82 -16.65 11.67 -8.12
CA TYR A 82 -15.83 11.72 -6.92
C TYR A 82 -16.74 11.93 -5.72
N ARG A 83 -16.44 11.25 -4.62
CA ARG A 83 -16.93 11.69 -3.31
C ARG A 83 -16.04 12.82 -2.80
N ASN A 84 -16.57 13.66 -1.95
CA ASN A 84 -15.88 14.78 -1.34
C ASN A 84 -16.16 14.75 0.16
N GLU A 85 -15.34 13.96 0.87
CA GLU A 85 -15.44 13.78 2.31
C GLU A 85 -14.19 14.31 2.98
N ASP A 86 -14.34 14.75 4.23
CA ASP A 86 -13.21 15.12 5.08
C ASP A 86 -12.48 13.85 5.53
N THR A 87 -11.17 13.85 5.36
CA THR A 87 -10.33 12.75 5.86
C THR A 87 -10.07 12.91 7.35
N ASN A 88 -10.13 14.15 7.86
CA ASN A 88 -9.81 14.47 9.24
C ASN A 88 -8.48 13.84 9.67
N TRP A 89 -8.49 13.16 10.81
CA TRP A 89 -7.38 12.37 11.35
C TRP A 89 -7.41 10.91 10.91
N SER A 90 -8.33 10.54 10.00
CA SER A 90 -8.49 9.16 9.54
C SER A 90 -7.48 8.80 8.45
N TRP A 91 -7.28 7.51 8.25
CA TRP A 91 -6.50 6.99 7.14
C TRP A 91 -7.26 7.11 5.81
N PRO A 92 -6.62 7.52 4.70
CA PRO A 92 -5.25 8.06 4.60
C PRO A 92 -5.13 9.47 5.19
N PHE A 93 -4.04 9.72 5.93
CA PHE A 93 -3.82 10.95 6.72
C PHE A 93 -3.54 12.19 5.85
N TYR A 94 -4.52 12.61 5.06
CA TYR A 94 -4.45 13.83 4.24
C TYR A 94 -4.81 15.10 5.02
N PHE A 95 -5.37 14.98 6.22
CA PHE A 95 -5.75 16.13 7.07
C PHE A 95 -6.63 17.15 6.35
N LYS A 96 -7.56 16.65 5.53
CA LYS A 96 -8.57 17.43 4.83
C LYS A 96 -9.77 17.68 5.75
N PHE A 97 -10.16 18.95 5.88
CA PHE A 97 -11.24 19.47 6.74
C PHE A 97 -12.14 20.50 6.01
N ASP A 98 -11.97 20.65 4.70
CA ASP A 98 -12.53 21.70 3.86
C ASP A 98 -13.51 21.14 2.80
N SER A 99 -14.16 20.00 3.06
CA SER A 99 -15.07 19.37 2.09
C SER A 99 -16.18 20.30 1.59
N SER A 100 -16.72 21.15 2.47
CA SER A 100 -17.77 22.13 2.11
C SER A 100 -17.25 23.19 1.16
N ASP A 101 -16.06 23.75 1.43
CA ASP A 101 -15.43 24.79 0.59
C ASP A 101 -15.01 24.21 -0.76
N LEU A 102 -14.46 22.99 -0.77
CA LEU A 102 -14.11 22.27 -2.00
C LEU A 102 -15.36 22.03 -2.87
N ASN A 103 -16.50 21.76 -2.24
CA ASN A 103 -17.77 21.57 -2.95
C ASN A 103 -18.31 22.86 -3.53
N ALA A 104 -18.19 23.97 -2.79
CA ALA A 104 -18.55 25.30 -3.30
C ALA A 104 -17.67 25.69 -4.49
N ALA A 105 -16.35 25.47 -4.40
CA ALA A 105 -15.42 25.67 -5.52
C ALA A 105 -15.75 24.78 -6.72
N ALA A 106 -16.16 23.53 -6.50
CA ALA A 106 -16.60 22.65 -7.58
C ALA A 106 -17.84 23.19 -8.32
N LYS A 107 -18.81 23.75 -7.58
CA LYS A 107 -20.01 24.38 -8.16
C LYS A 107 -19.67 25.60 -9.01
N ASP A 108 -18.72 26.43 -8.56
CA ASP A 108 -18.25 27.60 -9.30
C ASP A 108 -17.56 27.23 -10.63
N LEU A 109 -16.93 26.05 -10.68
CA LEU A 109 -16.21 25.53 -11.85
C LEU A 109 -17.07 24.68 -12.81
N VAL A 110 -18.38 24.59 -12.57
CA VAL A 110 -19.30 23.87 -13.48
C VAL A 110 -19.30 24.54 -14.85
N SER A 111 -19.12 23.74 -15.91
CA SER A 111 -19.06 24.23 -17.28
C SER A 111 -19.64 23.23 -18.27
N THR A 112 -19.95 23.68 -19.49
CA THR A 112 -20.58 22.84 -20.53
C THR A 112 -19.55 22.22 -21.47
N ALA A 113 -20.00 21.34 -22.37
CA ALA A 113 -19.10 20.73 -23.36
C ALA A 113 -18.63 21.73 -24.42
N GLU A 114 -19.42 22.77 -24.68
CA GLU A 114 -19.16 23.83 -25.65
C GLU A 114 -18.14 24.84 -25.11
N GLU A 115 -18.19 25.15 -23.81
CA GLU A 115 -17.27 26.07 -23.13
C GLU A 115 -16.61 25.40 -21.92
N PRO A 116 -15.72 24.42 -22.13
CA PRO A 116 -15.21 23.58 -21.05
C PRO A 116 -14.17 24.32 -20.19
N THR A 117 -14.38 24.30 -18.86
CA THR A 117 -13.35 24.62 -17.88
C THR A 117 -12.70 23.32 -17.40
N TRP A 118 -11.41 23.15 -17.70
CA TRP A 118 -10.65 21.97 -17.30
C TRP A 118 -10.09 22.13 -15.90
N VAL A 119 -10.28 21.09 -15.09
CA VAL A 119 -9.89 21.05 -13.68
C VAL A 119 -9.09 19.78 -13.43
N ILE A 120 -7.92 19.94 -12.85
CA ILE A 120 -7.13 18.87 -12.27
C ILE A 120 -7.71 18.58 -10.89
N ILE A 121 -8.31 17.40 -10.74
CA ILE A 121 -8.78 16.89 -9.46
C ILE A 121 -7.71 15.97 -8.89
N ARG A 122 -7.13 16.36 -7.75
CA ARG A 122 -6.32 15.47 -6.93
C ARG A 122 -7.25 14.60 -6.08
N HIS A 123 -7.09 13.29 -6.14
CA HIS A 123 -7.93 12.35 -5.41
C HIS A 123 -7.12 11.14 -4.93
N TYR A 124 -7.74 10.31 -4.08
CA TYR A 124 -7.27 8.97 -3.78
C TYR A 124 -8.43 7.98 -3.85
N GLY A 125 -8.10 6.70 -3.92
CA GLY A 125 -9.05 5.60 -4.02
C GLY A 125 -9.36 5.22 -5.47
N TRP A 126 -10.16 4.18 -5.63
CA TRP A 126 -10.54 3.66 -6.94
C TRP A 126 -11.97 4.01 -7.29
N ARG A 127 -12.27 4.04 -8.59
CA ARG A 127 -13.65 4.00 -9.08
C ARG A 127 -14.03 2.56 -9.37
N SER A 128 -15.12 2.09 -8.75
CA SER A 128 -15.76 0.82 -9.12
C SER A 128 -17.27 0.96 -9.09
N ASN A 129 -17.92 0.74 -10.24
CA ASN A 129 -19.38 0.76 -10.33
C ASN A 129 -20.00 -0.43 -9.60
N PHE A 130 -19.40 -1.61 -9.70
CA PHE A 130 -19.92 -2.84 -9.11
C PHE A 130 -19.96 -2.78 -7.58
N PHE A 131 -18.91 -2.23 -6.98
CA PHE A 131 -18.80 -2.07 -5.52
C PHE A 131 -19.25 -0.69 -5.02
N SER A 132 -19.81 0.15 -5.89
CA SER A 132 -20.19 1.55 -5.56
C SER A 132 -19.07 2.34 -4.86
N ILE A 133 -17.82 2.15 -5.33
CA ILE A 133 -16.64 2.84 -4.80
C ILE A 133 -16.40 4.10 -5.63
N PHE A 134 -16.26 5.22 -4.93
CA PHE A 134 -15.96 6.52 -5.51
C PHE A 134 -14.60 7.00 -4.96
N PRO A 135 -13.69 7.47 -5.83
CA PRO A 135 -12.47 8.14 -5.38
C PRO A 135 -12.82 9.40 -4.59
N ASN A 136 -12.06 9.71 -3.54
CA ASN A 136 -12.27 10.90 -2.71
C ASN A 136 -11.44 12.08 -3.25
N ALA A 137 -12.11 13.15 -3.65
CA ALA A 137 -11.47 14.39 -4.08
C ALA A 137 -10.83 15.11 -2.89
N VAL A 138 -9.61 15.58 -3.09
CA VAL A 138 -8.80 16.26 -2.07
C VAL A 138 -8.50 17.70 -2.45
N HIS A 139 -8.35 17.98 -3.74
CA HIS A 139 -8.01 19.32 -4.21
C HIS A 139 -8.45 19.53 -5.66
N LEU A 140 -8.80 20.77 -6.00
CA LEU A 140 -9.17 21.19 -7.34
C LEU A 140 -8.19 22.26 -7.81
N THR A 141 -7.72 22.17 -9.05
CA THR A 141 -6.84 23.18 -9.67
C THR A 141 -7.24 23.38 -11.11
N VAL A 142 -7.56 24.61 -11.51
CA VAL A 142 -7.92 24.93 -12.91
C VAL A 142 -6.69 24.80 -13.81
N THR A 143 -6.90 24.33 -15.04
CA THR A 143 -5.89 24.21 -16.08
C THR A 143 -6.43 24.74 -17.41
N ASP A 144 -5.56 25.37 -18.19
CA ASP A 144 -5.93 25.94 -19.50
C ASP A 144 -6.10 24.86 -20.59
N THR A 145 -5.61 23.64 -20.32
CA THR A 145 -5.58 22.53 -21.29
C THR A 145 -6.19 21.25 -20.71
N PRO A 146 -6.85 20.41 -21.55
CA PRO A 146 -7.33 19.08 -21.16
C PRO A 146 -6.21 18.05 -20.92
N ASP A 147 -4.97 18.32 -21.33
CA ASP A 147 -3.83 17.41 -21.16
C ASP A 147 -2.59 18.14 -20.59
N PRO A 148 -2.67 18.61 -19.33
CA PRO A 148 -1.54 19.23 -18.66
C PRO A 148 -0.50 18.18 -18.27
N ARG A 149 0.78 18.56 -18.30
CA ARG A 149 1.86 17.73 -17.78
C ARG A 149 1.85 17.75 -16.25
N ILE A 150 1.39 16.66 -15.63
CA ILE A 150 1.34 16.52 -14.17
C ILE A 150 2.50 15.64 -13.69
N ILE A 151 3.38 16.19 -12.86
CA ILE A 151 4.47 15.44 -12.23
C ILE A 151 4.07 15.14 -10.77
N PRO A 152 3.92 13.86 -10.37
CA PRO A 152 3.45 13.49 -9.03
C PRO A 152 4.59 13.56 -8.00
N TRP A 153 5.07 14.78 -7.72
CA TRP A 153 6.22 15.02 -6.83
C TRP A 153 6.10 14.37 -5.45
N PHE A 154 4.90 14.39 -4.87
CA PHE A 154 4.64 13.71 -3.59
C PHE A 154 4.93 12.21 -3.68
N ASN A 155 4.42 11.53 -4.71
CA ASN A 155 4.61 10.08 -4.88
C ASN A 155 6.09 9.77 -5.12
N ILE A 156 6.78 10.58 -5.92
CA ILE A 156 8.22 10.43 -6.18
C ILE A 156 8.99 10.53 -4.86
N ALA A 157 8.77 11.59 -4.08
CA ALA A 157 9.43 11.77 -2.79
C ALA A 157 9.10 10.63 -1.81
N PHE A 158 7.84 10.22 -1.75
CA PHE A 158 7.38 9.10 -0.92
C PHE A 158 8.12 7.79 -1.26
N PHE A 159 8.19 7.43 -2.54
CA PHE A 159 8.89 6.22 -2.97
C PHE A 159 10.41 6.30 -2.77
N LEU A 160 11.02 7.48 -2.94
CA LEU A 160 12.44 7.68 -2.63
C LEU A 160 12.73 7.45 -1.14
N VAL A 161 11.91 8.03 -0.25
CA VAL A 161 12.05 7.82 1.20
C VAL A 161 11.82 6.35 1.55
N LEU A 162 10.79 5.71 0.99
CA LEU A 162 10.51 4.30 1.21
C LEU A 162 11.68 3.42 0.76
N ALA A 163 12.31 3.72 -0.38
CA ALA A 163 13.48 3.02 -0.87
C ALA A 163 14.70 3.21 0.05
N LEU A 164 14.93 4.42 0.56
CA LEU A 164 16.00 4.70 1.52
C LEU A 164 15.79 3.95 2.85
N ILE A 165 14.56 3.91 3.36
CA ILE A 165 14.20 3.13 4.55
C ILE A 165 14.42 1.64 4.30
N GLY A 166 13.94 1.12 3.16
CA GLY A 166 14.14 -0.28 2.77
C GLY A 166 15.62 -0.65 2.68
N LEU A 167 16.44 0.22 2.06
CA LEU A 167 17.90 0.05 2.01
C LEU A 167 18.51 0.04 3.41
N ARG A 168 18.04 0.89 4.31
CA ARG A 168 18.55 0.96 5.69
C ARG A 168 18.20 -0.28 6.49
N ILE A 169 16.96 -0.77 6.38
CA ILE A 169 16.51 -2.03 7.01
C ILE A 169 17.31 -3.21 6.44
N TRP A 170 17.50 -3.27 5.13
CA TRP A 170 18.29 -4.31 4.50
C TRP A 170 19.74 -4.32 4.99
N ARG A 171 20.41 -3.16 5.03
CA ARG A 171 21.77 -3.04 5.58
C ARG A 171 21.82 -3.45 7.05
N TRP A 172 20.83 -3.05 7.85
CA TRP A 172 20.75 -3.45 9.25
C TRP A 172 20.60 -4.97 9.39
N TRP A 173 19.79 -5.60 8.54
CA TRP A 173 19.61 -7.05 8.51
C TRP A 173 20.89 -7.79 8.10
N VAL A 174 21.58 -7.33 7.06
CA VAL A 174 22.86 -7.92 6.61
C VAL A 174 23.89 -7.86 7.73
N ASN A 175 24.10 -6.68 8.31
CA ASN A 175 25.03 -6.51 9.42
C ASN A 175 24.63 -7.37 10.63
N PHE A 176 23.35 -7.43 10.97
CA PHE A 176 22.86 -8.28 12.05
C PHE A 176 23.13 -9.77 11.80
N HIS A 177 22.94 -10.23 10.56
CA HIS A 177 23.20 -11.62 10.19
C HIS A 177 24.69 -11.98 10.32
N GLU A 178 25.57 -11.12 9.80
CA GLU A 178 27.02 -11.28 9.91
C GLU A 178 27.49 -11.23 11.38
N ASP A 179 26.99 -10.28 12.18
CA ASP A 179 27.47 -10.08 13.56
C ASP A 179 26.92 -11.11 14.57
N ARG A 180 25.72 -11.67 14.32
CA ARG A 180 24.98 -12.46 15.33
C ARG A 180 24.66 -13.88 14.91
N ILE A 181 24.41 -14.12 13.62
CA ILE A 181 23.93 -15.43 13.15
C ILE A 181 25.10 -16.27 12.68
N GLU A 182 25.99 -15.71 11.88
CA GLU A 182 27.14 -16.41 11.31
C GLU A 182 28.08 -17.02 12.37
N PRO A 183 28.46 -16.30 13.45
CA PRO A 183 29.29 -16.87 14.50
C PRO A 183 28.63 -18.06 15.22
N LEU A 184 27.31 -18.01 15.42
CA LEU A 184 26.57 -19.11 16.05
C LEU A 184 26.51 -20.34 15.15
N VAL A 185 26.37 -20.15 13.85
CA VAL A 185 26.39 -21.25 12.87
C VAL A 185 27.78 -21.88 12.84
N ASP A 186 28.83 -21.06 12.76
CA ASP A 186 30.21 -21.53 12.76
C ASP A 186 30.56 -22.28 14.05
N ASP A 187 30.16 -21.77 15.22
CA ASP A 187 30.36 -22.45 16.50
C ASP A 187 29.67 -23.82 16.55
N VAL A 188 28.45 -23.92 16.02
CA VAL A 188 27.70 -25.19 15.94
C VAL A 188 28.38 -26.17 14.99
N VAL A 189 28.82 -25.69 13.82
CA VAL A 189 29.54 -26.51 12.82
C VAL A 189 30.85 -27.04 13.43
N ILE A 190 31.62 -26.18 14.11
CA ILE A 190 32.84 -26.56 14.82
C ILE A 190 32.55 -27.58 15.93
N ALA A 191 31.47 -27.40 16.70
CA ALA A 191 31.08 -28.32 17.76
C ALA A 191 30.71 -29.70 17.19
N MET A 192 30.00 -29.75 16.06
CA MET A 192 29.66 -30.99 15.36
C MET A 192 30.91 -31.72 14.86
N HIS A 193 31.82 -31.02 14.17
CA HIS A 193 33.07 -31.63 13.70
C HIS A 193 33.93 -32.16 14.85
N ARG A 194 34.01 -31.45 15.98
CA ARG A 194 34.71 -31.95 17.18
C ARG A 194 34.06 -33.21 17.78
N ALA A 195 32.74 -33.34 17.68
CA ALA A 195 32.02 -34.50 18.15
C ALA A 195 32.27 -35.73 17.24
N GLU A 196 32.26 -35.53 15.92
CA GLU A 196 32.63 -36.56 14.92
C GLU A 196 34.06 -37.05 15.12
N ASP A 197 35.03 -36.14 15.23
CA ASP A 197 36.45 -36.49 15.48
C ASP A 197 36.66 -37.29 16.78
N LYS A 198 35.84 -37.03 17.80
CA LYS A 198 35.85 -37.81 19.05
C LYS A 198 35.22 -39.18 18.86
N ALA A 199 34.12 -39.26 18.13
CA ALA A 199 33.45 -40.51 17.81
C ALA A 199 34.37 -41.42 17.00
N ASP A 200 35.05 -40.91 15.97
CA ASP A 200 36.01 -41.66 15.14
C ASP A 200 37.23 -42.12 15.93
N ARG A 201 37.79 -41.26 16.79
CA ARG A 201 38.91 -41.65 17.67
C ARG A 201 38.50 -42.72 18.68
N THR A 202 37.28 -42.67 19.19
CA THR A 202 36.75 -43.66 20.14
C THR A 202 36.44 -44.97 19.43
N GLY A 203 35.79 -44.91 18.26
CA GLY A 203 35.54 -46.04 17.37
C GLY A 203 36.83 -46.73 16.94
N GLY A 204 37.86 -45.97 16.56
CA GLY A 204 39.17 -46.50 16.22
C GLY A 204 39.91 -47.15 17.40
N ARG A 205 39.71 -46.68 18.64
CA ARG A 205 40.26 -47.36 19.85
C ARG A 205 39.53 -48.66 20.15
N ILE A 206 38.22 -48.70 19.97
CA ILE A 206 37.39 -49.90 20.16
C ILE A 206 37.71 -50.94 19.07
N ALA A 207 37.85 -50.51 17.81
CA ALA A 207 38.26 -51.38 16.69
C ALA A 207 39.65 -51.98 16.94
N ARG A 208 40.65 -51.16 17.33
CA ARG A 208 42.00 -51.63 17.68
C ARG A 208 42.03 -52.56 18.89
N TRP A 209 41.14 -52.38 19.86
CA TRP A 209 40.99 -53.29 20.99
C TRP A 209 40.38 -54.63 20.55
N TRP A 210 39.34 -54.59 19.72
CA TRP A 210 38.70 -55.78 19.15
C TRP A 210 39.64 -56.60 18.26
N ASP A 211 40.44 -55.97 17.40
CA ASP A 211 41.45 -56.65 16.58
C ASP A 211 42.53 -57.30 17.44
N ARG A 212 42.90 -56.68 18.56
CA ARG A 212 43.90 -57.23 19.50
C ARG A 212 43.35 -58.44 20.29
N VAL A 213 42.04 -58.47 20.53
CA VAL A 213 41.36 -59.59 21.19
C VAL A 213 41.12 -60.74 20.21
N ARG A 214 40.79 -60.48 18.94
CA ARG A 214 40.63 -61.53 17.91
C ARG A 214 41.93 -62.03 17.30
N GLY A 215 42.98 -61.21 17.23
CA GLY A 215 44.29 -61.61 16.72
C GLY A 215 45.15 -62.38 17.73
N ARG A 216 44.59 -62.76 18.88
CA ARG A 216 45.22 -63.59 19.92
C ARG A 216 44.59 -65.00 20.03
N ALA A 217 43.79 -65.40 19.06
CA ALA A 217 43.33 -66.78 18.88
C ALA A 217 44.28 -67.54 17.94
#